data_AF-A0A926G6Y5-F1
#
_entry.id   AF-A0A926G6Y5-F1
#
_cell.length_a   1.000
_cell.length_b   1.000
_cell.length_c   1.000
_cell.angle_alpha   90.00
_cell.angle_beta   90.00
_cell.angle_gamma   90.00
#
_symmetry.space_group_name_H-M   'P 1'
#
loop_
_entity.id
_entity.type
_entity.pdbx_description
1 polymer ?
#
loop_
_entity_poly.entity_id
_entity_poly.type
_entity_poly.pdbx_seq_one_letter_code
_entity_poly.pdbx_strand_id
1 'polypeptide(L)'
;MVDPIGIKTGTVADRRPVSVGAAPSVAPIKTVASEPQAVESAAAELSQTMAAQPPVDSERVARIRKAVQDGRFPIYPSTIADRLLALKLEWNPNAKA
;
A
#
# COMPACT_ATOMS: atom_id res chain seq x y z
N MET A 1 30.23 1.22 25.86
CA MET A 1 30.76 0.63 24.62
C MET A 1 29.89 -0.57 24.33
N VAL A 2 29.17 -0.61 23.20
CA VAL A 2 28.16 -1.64 22.89
C VAL A 2 28.84 -2.76 22.10
N ASP A 3 28.69 -4.01 22.52
CA ASP A 3 29.21 -5.17 21.80
C ASP A 3 28.38 -5.50 20.55
N PRO A 4 28.99 -5.94 19.44
CA PRO A 4 28.27 -6.32 18.24
C PRO A 4 27.56 -7.67 18.44
N ILE A 5 26.27 -7.72 18.09
CA ILE A 5 25.55 -9.00 17.93
C ILE A 5 25.95 -9.60 16.58
N GLY A 6 27.08 -10.28 16.56
CA GLY A 6 27.50 -11.11 15.44
C GLY A 6 26.64 -12.37 15.33
N ILE A 7 26.15 -12.65 14.13
CA ILE A 7 25.40 -13.86 13.77
C ILE A 7 26.29 -15.07 14.04
N LYS A 8 25.98 -15.85 15.09
CA LYS A 8 26.66 -17.12 15.35
C LYS A 8 26.17 -18.13 14.30
N THR A 9 26.91 -18.27 13.20
CA THR A 9 26.68 -19.36 12.25
C THR A 9 27.09 -20.67 12.92
N GLY A 10 26.13 -21.33 13.55
CA GLY A 10 26.29 -22.70 14.02
C GLY A 10 26.70 -23.59 12.84
N THR A 11 27.67 -24.47 13.08
CA THR A 11 28.19 -25.43 12.12
C THR A 11 27.05 -26.26 11.54
N VAL A 12 26.74 -26.05 10.26
CA VAL A 12 25.78 -26.86 9.53
C VAL A 12 26.39 -28.24 9.36
N ALA A 13 25.76 -29.25 9.97
CA ALA A 13 26.09 -30.65 9.75
C ALA A 13 25.98 -30.98 8.25
N ASP A 14 27.02 -31.63 7.72
CA ASP A 14 27.18 -32.06 6.33
C ASP A 14 25.93 -32.82 5.84
N ARG A 15 25.10 -32.16 5.04
CA ARG A 15 23.93 -32.79 4.40
C ARG A 15 24.35 -33.27 3.02
N ARG A 16 24.76 -34.53 2.93
CA ARG A 16 25.00 -35.19 1.64
C ARG A 16 23.67 -35.35 0.89
N PRO A 17 23.52 -34.82 -0.33
CA PRO A 17 22.32 -35.06 -1.11
C PRO A 17 22.32 -36.51 -1.63
N VAL A 18 21.24 -37.24 -1.36
CA VAL A 18 20.95 -38.53 -2.01
C VAL A 18 20.24 -38.24 -3.33
N SER A 19 20.64 -38.92 -4.41
CA SER A 19 20.00 -38.77 -5.72
C SER A 19 18.58 -39.34 -5.70
N VAL A 20 17.61 -38.54 -6.13
CA VAL A 20 16.23 -38.98 -6.32
C VAL A 20 16.10 -39.48 -7.78
N GLY A 21 15.60 -40.71 -7.95
CA GLY A 21 15.42 -41.34 -9.26
C GLY A 21 14.43 -40.57 -10.14
N ALA A 22 14.67 -40.57 -11.46
CA ALA A 22 13.91 -39.79 -12.43
C ALA A 22 12.44 -40.26 -12.54
N ALA A 23 11.52 -39.29 -12.46
CA ALA A 23 10.10 -39.50 -12.72
C ALA A 23 9.83 -39.66 -14.24
N PRO A 24 8.83 -40.47 -14.66
CA PRO A 24 8.51 -40.65 -16.07
C PRO A 24 7.92 -39.37 -16.68
N SER A 25 8.23 -39.16 -17.96
CA SER A 25 7.81 -38.00 -18.76
C SER A 25 6.29 -37.99 -18.97
N VAL A 26 5.64 -36.86 -18.65
CA VAL A 26 4.22 -36.62 -18.89
C VAL A 26 4.00 -36.16 -20.33
N ALA A 27 3.01 -36.74 -21.01
CA ALA A 27 2.67 -36.43 -22.41
C ALA A 27 2.22 -34.96 -22.59
N PRO A 28 2.52 -34.33 -23.75
CA PRO A 28 2.17 -32.93 -23.98
C PRO A 28 0.67 -32.75 -24.19
N ILE A 29 0.09 -31.81 -23.45
CA ILE A 29 -1.30 -31.39 -23.56
C ILE A 29 -1.43 -30.49 -24.80
N LYS A 30 -2.41 -30.76 -25.67
CA LYS A 30 -2.73 -29.91 -26.83
C LYS A 30 -3.12 -28.50 -26.35
N THR A 31 -2.45 -27.50 -26.91
CA THR A 31 -2.76 -26.08 -26.68
C THR A 31 -4.12 -25.74 -27.29
N VAL A 32 -5.11 -25.52 -26.44
CA VAL A 32 -6.31 -24.76 -26.82
C VAL A 32 -5.92 -23.29 -26.74
N ALA A 33 -5.94 -22.60 -27.88
CA ALA A 33 -5.81 -21.15 -27.90
C ALA A 33 -7.05 -20.56 -27.23
N SER A 34 -6.99 -20.40 -25.92
CA SER A 34 -7.90 -19.57 -25.17
C SER A 34 -7.12 -18.30 -24.85
N GLU A 35 -7.52 -17.23 -25.52
CA GLU A 35 -7.14 -15.87 -25.16
C GLU A 35 -7.39 -15.70 -23.65
N PRO A 36 -6.41 -15.27 -22.85
CA PRO A 36 -6.64 -15.09 -21.44
C PRO A 36 -7.63 -13.91 -21.30
N GLN A 37 -8.91 -14.21 -21.10
CA GLN A 37 -9.81 -13.24 -20.51
C GLN A 37 -9.18 -12.85 -19.18
N ALA A 38 -8.72 -11.61 -19.09
CA ALA A 38 -8.24 -11.05 -17.84
C ALA A 38 -9.41 -11.15 -16.86
N VAL A 39 -9.32 -12.11 -15.94
CA VAL A 39 -10.22 -12.16 -14.80
C VAL A 39 -9.83 -10.96 -13.96
N GLU A 40 -10.55 -9.85 -14.14
CA GLU A 40 -10.46 -8.69 -13.27
C GLU A 40 -10.71 -9.21 -11.86
N SER A 41 -9.63 -9.26 -11.08
CA SER A 41 -9.72 -9.70 -9.70
C SER A 41 -10.64 -8.72 -8.98
N ALA A 42 -11.50 -9.18 -8.07
CA ALA A 42 -12.36 -8.29 -7.27
C ALA A 42 -11.57 -7.15 -6.59
N ALA A 43 -10.27 -7.35 -6.33
CA ALA A 43 -9.35 -6.32 -5.87
C ALA A 43 -9.07 -5.20 -6.89
N ALA A 44 -9.00 -5.51 -8.19
CA ALA A 44 -8.85 -4.54 -9.27
C ALA A 44 -10.12 -3.69 -9.42
N GLU A 45 -11.29 -4.31 -9.39
CA GLU A 45 -12.59 -3.60 -9.42
C GLU A 45 -12.77 -2.70 -8.19
N LEU A 46 -12.39 -3.18 -7.00
CA LEU A 46 -12.42 -2.38 -5.77
C LEU A 46 -11.43 -1.20 -5.85
N SER A 47 -10.23 -1.42 -6.38
CA SER A 47 -9.25 -0.35 -6.54
C SER A 47 -9.75 0.73 -7.52
N GLN A 48 -10.41 0.31 -8.60
CA GLN A 48 -10.94 1.22 -9.62
C GLN A 48 -12.16 2.00 -9.11
N THR A 49 -13.01 1.38 -8.30
CA THR A 49 -14.14 2.06 -7.64
C THR A 49 -13.70 3.03 -6.55
N MET A 50 -12.66 2.70 -5.76
CA MET A 50 -12.07 3.64 -4.81
C MET A 50 -11.36 4.82 -5.50
N ALA A 51 -10.74 4.59 -6.66
CA ALA A 51 -10.16 5.66 -7.48
C ALA A 51 -11.22 6.56 -8.14
N ALA A 52 -12.42 6.02 -8.39
CA ALA A 52 -13.54 6.76 -8.96
C ALA A 52 -14.30 7.61 -7.92
N GLN A 53 -14.15 7.31 -6.63
CA GLN A 53 -14.73 8.14 -5.57
C GLN A 53 -13.99 9.49 -5.55
N PRO A 54 -14.70 10.63 -5.57
CA PRO A 54 -14.04 11.93 -5.47
C PRO A 54 -13.17 11.96 -4.21
N PRO A 55 -11.88 12.35 -4.31
CA PRO A 55 -10.97 12.38 -3.16
C PRO A 55 -11.41 13.31 -2.01
N VAL A 56 -12.52 14.04 -2.19
CA VAL A 56 -13.05 15.04 -1.29
C VAL A 56 -14.53 14.81 -1.00
N ASP A 57 -14.89 14.95 0.26
CA ASP A 57 -16.29 14.95 0.72
C ASP A 57 -16.91 16.35 0.50
N SER A 58 -17.84 16.42 -0.46
CA SER A 58 -18.49 17.67 -0.87
C SER A 58 -19.42 18.24 0.21
N GLU A 59 -20.11 17.40 0.97
CA GLU A 59 -20.98 17.83 2.07
C GLU A 59 -20.16 18.44 3.21
N ARG A 60 -19.02 17.84 3.53
CA ARG A 60 -18.07 18.38 4.50
C ARG A 60 -17.54 19.73 4.06
N VAL A 61 -17.18 19.88 2.79
CA VAL A 61 -16.72 21.17 2.23
C VAL A 61 -17.81 22.24 2.36
N ALA A 62 -19.07 21.92 2.04
CA ALA A 62 -20.19 22.84 2.17
C ALA A 62 -20.41 23.30 3.63
N ARG A 63 -20.36 22.37 4.60
CA ARG A 63 -20.48 22.69 6.03
C ARG A 63 -19.36 23.60 6.52
N ILE A 64 -18.11 23.30 6.14
CA ILE A 64 -16.95 24.13 6.52
C ILE A 64 -17.08 25.53 5.91
N ARG A 65 -17.43 25.62 4.62
CA ARG A 65 -17.61 26.92 3.94
C ARG A 65 -18.66 27.78 4.65
N LYS A 66 -19.79 27.20 5.05
CA LYS A 66 -20.82 27.89 5.83
C LYS A 66 -20.30 28.36 7.19
N ALA A 67 -19.56 27.51 7.92
CA ALA A 67 -18.99 27.89 9.22
C ALA A 67 -17.97 29.03 9.12
N VAL A 68 -17.21 29.09 8.03
CA VAL A 68 -16.27 30.20 7.75
C VAL A 68 -17.02 31.49 7.45
N GLN A 69 -18.07 31.44 6.62
CA GLN A 69 -18.93 32.60 6.33
C GLN A 69 -19.60 33.15 7.60
N ASP A 70 -20.09 32.25 8.46
CA ASP A 70 -20.73 32.61 9.73
C ASP A 70 -19.72 33.08 10.80
N GLY A 71 -18.41 33.06 10.52
CA GLY A 71 -17.36 33.46 11.46
C GLY A 71 -17.17 32.53 12.67
N ARG A 72 -17.79 31.34 12.66
CA ARG A 72 -17.75 30.37 13.76
C ARG A 72 -16.68 29.30 13.60
N PHE A 73 -16.01 29.26 12.44
CA PHE A 73 -14.92 28.33 12.23
C PHE A 73 -13.71 28.75 13.07
N PRO A 74 -13.22 27.91 14.00
CA PRO A 74 -12.13 28.28 14.89
C PRO A 74 -10.82 28.38 14.10
N ILE A 75 -10.12 29.51 14.23
CA ILE A 75 -8.82 29.75 13.58
C ILE A 75 -7.75 29.81 14.66
N TYR A 76 -6.77 28.90 14.57
CA TYR A 76 -5.63 28.85 15.48
C TYR A 76 -4.33 29.19 14.73
N PRO A 77 -3.55 30.20 15.17
CA PRO A 77 -2.30 30.57 14.51
C PRO A 77 -1.29 29.41 14.42
N SER A 78 -1.21 28.56 15.45
CA SER A 78 -0.34 27.38 15.46
C SER A 78 -0.70 26.40 14.35
N THR A 79 -1.99 26.08 14.20
CA THR A 79 -2.47 25.18 13.13
C THR A 79 -2.16 25.73 11.75
N ILE A 80 -2.24 27.06 11.54
CA ILE A 80 -1.84 27.65 10.26
C ILE A 80 -0.34 27.46 10.02
N ALA A 81 0.50 27.76 11.02
CA ALA A 81 1.94 27.61 10.92
C ALA A 81 2.35 26.16 10.56
N ASP A 82 1.75 25.17 11.23
CA ASP A 82 2.00 23.75 10.96
C ASP A 82 1.62 23.37 9.53
N ARG A 83 0.50 23.91 9.02
CA ARG A 83 0.03 23.64 7.65
C ARG A 83 0.93 24.30 6.60
N LEU A 84 1.45 25.49 6.88
CA LEU A 84 2.43 26.15 6.00
C LEU A 84 3.76 25.39 5.99
N LEU A 85 4.21 24.88 7.13
CA LEU A 85 5.41 24.07 7.22
C LEU A 85 5.25 22.73 6.50
N ALA A 86 4.12 22.05 6.70
CA ALA A 86 3.76 20.83 6.00
C ALA A 86 3.79 21.02 4.47
N LEU A 87 3.21 22.13 3.97
CA LEU A 87 3.26 22.47 2.55
C LEU A 87 4.69 22.70 2.06
N LYS A 88 5.52 23.41 2.82
CA LYS A 88 6.91 23.67 2.48
C LYS A 88 7.75 22.38 2.42
N LEU A 89 7.44 21.41 3.27
CA LEU A 89 8.16 20.14 3.37
C LEU A 89 7.51 19.01 2.55
N GLU A 90 6.47 19.31 1.75
CA GLU A 90 5.68 18.34 1.00
C GLU A 90 5.16 17.16 1.83
N TRP A 91 4.93 17.41 3.12
CA TRP A 91 4.46 16.40 4.07
C TRP A 91 2.95 16.52 4.26
N ASN A 92 2.25 15.39 4.21
CA ASN A 92 0.84 15.32 4.58
C ASN A 92 0.68 14.95 6.08
N PRO A 93 0.32 15.90 6.96
CA PRO A 93 0.15 15.63 8.40
C PRO A 93 -1.11 14.83 8.72
N ASN A 94 -1.99 14.58 7.75
CA ASN A 94 -3.20 13.76 7.94
C ASN A 94 -3.08 12.36 7.29
N ALA A 95 -1.90 11.98 6.77
CA ALA A 95 -1.70 10.61 6.29
C ALA A 95 -1.81 9.63 7.46
N LYS A 96 -2.70 8.64 7.35
CA LYS A 96 -2.69 7.49 8.27
C LYS A 96 -1.52 6.58 7.90
N ALA A 97 -0.81 6.09 8.92
CA ALA A 97 0.23 5.07 8.79
C ALA A 97 -0.37 3.72 8.32
#